data_AF-A0A820SIS6-F1
#
_entry.id   AF-A0A820SIS6-F1
#
_cell.length_a   1.000
_cell.length_b   1.000
_cell.length_c   1.000
_cell.angle_alpha   90.00
_cell.angle_beta   90.00
_cell.angle_gamma   90.00
#
_symmetry.space_group_name_H-M   'P 1'
#
loop_
_entity.id
_entity.type
_entity.pdbx_description
1 polymer ?
#
loop_
_entity_poly.entity_id
_entity_poly.type
_entity_poly.pdbx_seq_one_letter_code
_entity_poly.pdbx_strand_id
1 'polypeptide(L)'
;ATSALDYENEIIVQEALDRACQNRTTIIIAHSLSTIEKANSIYVFRDGIIVENGNHQSLMTLNGVYAELVQFQQSKFHSSVENHQEKENRNVINDYDQYRMFN
;
A
#
# COMPACT_ATOMS: atom_id res chain seq x y z
N ALA A 1 -9.43 7.56 10.62
CA ALA A 1 -10.83 7.42 10.18
C ALA A 1 -10.94 7.84 8.72
N THR A 2 -10.88 6.85 7.81
CA THR A 2 -11.30 6.84 6.37
C THR A 2 -10.69 5.65 5.60
N SER A 3 -10.05 4.66 6.25
CA SER A 3 -9.42 3.53 5.54
C SER A 3 -10.35 2.71 4.64
N ALA A 4 -11.65 2.64 4.94
CA ALA A 4 -12.64 2.02 4.04
C ALA A 4 -12.98 2.90 2.82
N LEU A 5 -12.96 4.23 2.97
CA LEU A 5 -13.18 5.18 1.88
C LEU A 5 -11.93 5.28 0.98
N ASP A 6 -10.74 5.15 1.56
CA ASP A 6 -9.46 5.15 0.86
C ASP A 6 -9.29 3.90 -0.03
N TYR A 7 -9.75 2.74 0.44
CA TYR A 7 -9.70 1.49 -0.34
C TYR A 7 -10.59 1.54 -1.59
N GLU A 8 -11.83 2.00 -1.45
CA GLU A 8 -12.75 2.15 -2.59
C GLU A 8 -12.20 3.17 -3.61
N ASN A 9 -11.62 4.27 -3.13
CA ASN A 9 -10.96 5.24 -3.99
C ASN A 9 -9.75 4.65 -4.73
N GLU A 10 -8.94 3.82 -4.06
CA GLU A 10 -7.77 3.17 -4.67
C GLU A 10 -8.19 2.19 -5.77
N ILE A 11 -9.29 1.44 -5.57
CA ILE A 11 -9.87 0.58 -6.61
C ILE A 11 -10.28 1.42 -7.82
N ILE A 12 -11.04 2.50 -7.61
CA ILE A 12 -11.52 3.35 -8.71
C ILE A 12 -10.35 3.94 -9.51
N VAL A 13 -9.31 4.42 -8.83
CA VAL A 13 -8.09 4.94 -9.46
C VAL A 13 -7.38 3.84 -10.25
N GLN A 14 -7.25 2.65 -9.67
CA GLN A 14 -6.57 1.53 -10.33
C GLN A 14 -7.34 1.08 -11.58
N GLU A 15 -8.68 1.01 -11.54
CA GLU A 15 -9.47 0.71 -12.73
C GLU A 15 -9.34 1.77 -13.81
N ALA A 16 -9.30 3.05 -13.42
CA ALA A 16 -9.08 4.15 -14.35
C ALA A 16 -7.71 4.03 -15.02
N LEU A 17 -6.66 3.70 -14.26
CA LEU A 17 -5.32 3.43 -14.78
C LEU A 17 -5.30 2.21 -15.69
N ASP A 18 -5.96 1.10 -15.32
CA ASP A 18 -6.02 -0.13 -16.12
C ASP A 18 -6.69 0.16 -17.47
N ARG A 19 -7.84 0.85 -17.49
CA ARG A 19 -8.49 1.34 -18.72
C ARG A 19 -7.59 2.32 -19.49
N ALA A 20 -6.84 3.16 -18.78
CA ALA A 20 -5.94 4.12 -19.37
C ALA A 20 -4.68 3.47 -20.00
N CYS A 21 -4.33 2.24 -19.62
CA CYS A 21 -3.17 1.53 -20.16
C CYS A 21 -3.52 0.66 -21.38
N GLN A 22 -4.80 0.33 -21.59
CA GLN A 22 -5.22 -0.54 -22.68
C GLN A 22 -4.79 0.01 -24.05
N ASN A 23 -4.13 -0.86 -24.83
CA ASN A 23 -3.63 -0.59 -26.18
C ASN A 23 -2.67 0.61 -26.28
N ARG A 24 -1.98 0.97 -25.19
CA ARG A 24 -1.02 2.07 -25.16
C ARG A 24 0.25 1.67 -24.42
N THR A 25 1.39 2.15 -24.91
CA THR A 25 2.63 2.12 -24.14
C THR A 25 2.50 3.10 -22.98
N THR A 26 2.51 2.59 -21.75
CA THR A 26 2.31 3.38 -20.55
C THR A 26 3.53 3.24 -19.64
N ILE A 27 4.11 4.36 -19.24
CA ILE A 27 5.18 4.42 -18.26
C ILE A 27 4.56 4.97 -16.98
N ILE A 28 4.63 4.21 -15.89
CA ILE A 28 4.07 4.59 -14.60
C ILE A 28 5.20 4.70 -13.58
N ILE A 29 5.30 5.86 -12.93
CA ILE A 29 6.09 6.02 -11.71
C ILE A 29 5.12 5.82 -10.55
N ALA A 30 5.18 4.65 -9.92
CA ALA A 30 4.23 4.27 -8.89
C ALA A 30 4.88 4.21 -7.50
N HIS A 31 4.12 4.68 -6.51
CA HIS A 31 4.42 4.46 -5.10
C HIS A 31 3.59 3.33 -4.49
N SER A 32 2.48 2.90 -5.11
CA SER A 32 1.62 1.82 -4.61
C SER A 32 2.03 0.47 -5.20
N LEU A 33 2.12 -0.54 -4.33
CA LEU A 33 2.39 -1.92 -4.74
C LEU A 33 1.34 -2.44 -5.73
N SER A 34 0.07 -2.09 -5.51
CA SER A 34 -1.08 -2.51 -6.33
C SER A 34 -0.92 -2.16 -7.81
N THR A 35 -0.30 -1.02 -8.10
CA THR A 35 -0.01 -0.57 -9.47
C THR A 35 1.26 -1.23 -10.03
N ILE A 36 2.29 -1.41 -9.20
CA ILE A 36 3.58 -1.99 -9.60
C ILE A 36 3.43 -3.49 -9.93
N GLU A 37 2.65 -4.23 -9.13
CA GLU A 37 2.45 -5.67 -9.27
C GLU A 37 1.80 -6.05 -10.61
N LYS A 38 0.90 -5.21 -11.12
CA LYS A 38 0.23 -5.40 -12.41
C LYS A 38 1.10 -5.05 -13.63
N ALA A 39 2.26 -4.44 -13.44
CA ALA A 39 3.11 -4.00 -14.55
C ALA A 39 3.71 -5.20 -15.31
N ASN A 40 3.74 -5.10 -16.65
CA ASN A 40 4.39 -6.12 -17.47
C ASN A 40 5.92 -6.13 -17.30
N SER A 41 6.50 -4.97 -17.02
CA SER A 41 7.93 -4.81 -16.77
C SER A 41 8.14 -3.70 -15.75
N ILE A 42 8.97 -4.00 -14.76
CA ILE A 42 9.32 -3.16 -13.64
C ILE A 42 10.81 -2.85 -13.76
N TYR A 43 11.17 -1.59 -13.55
CA TYR A 43 12.55 -1.11 -13.50
C TYR A 43 12.79 -0.46 -12.15
N VAL A 44 13.73 -0.99 -11.38
CA VAL A 44 14.04 -0.50 -10.05
C VAL A 44 15.23 0.44 -10.13
N PHE A 45 15.04 1.65 -9.60
CA PHE A 45 16.07 2.66 -9.53
C PHE A 45 16.70 2.71 -8.14
N ARG A 46 18.03 2.84 -8.09
CA ARG A 46 18.79 3.18 -6.90
C ARG A 46 19.90 4.14 -7.32
N ASP A 47 20.03 5.27 -6.62
CA ASP A 47 21.07 6.29 -6.90
C ASP A 47 21.13 6.75 -8.37
N GLY A 48 19.97 6.83 -9.03
CA GLY A 48 19.86 7.29 -10.42
C GLY A 48 20.20 6.24 -11.49
N ILE A 49 20.52 4.99 -11.10
CA ILE A 49 20.78 3.89 -12.02
C ILE A 49 19.72 2.79 -11.88
N ILE A 50 19.49 2.04 -12.96
CA ILE A 50 18.62 0.86 -12.95
C ILE A 50 19.42 -0.30 -12.37
N VAL A 51 18.98 -0.81 -11.22
CA VAL A 51 19.64 -1.92 -10.52
C VAL A 51 18.98 -3.27 -10.78
N GLU A 52 17.67 -3.29 -11.07
CA GLU A 52 16.92 -4.51 -11.35
C GLU A 52 15.85 -4.24 -12.41
N ASN A 53 15.54 -5.26 -13.22
CA ASN A 53 14.45 -5.22 -14.17
C ASN A 53 13.79 -6.60 -14.36
N GLY A 54 12.47 -6.62 -14.54
CA GLY A 54 11.73 -7.87 -14.72
C GLY A 54 10.24 -7.71 -14.47
N ASN A 55 9.50 -8.82 -14.41
CA ASN A 55 8.14 -8.82 -13.89
C ASN A 55 8.16 -9.04 -12.36
N HIS A 56 7.02 -8.81 -11.71
CA HIS A 56 6.88 -8.96 -10.26
C HIS A 56 7.39 -10.33 -9.76
N GLN A 57 6.96 -11.43 -10.37
CA GLN A 57 7.30 -12.78 -9.92
C GLN A 57 8.80 -13.07 -10.00
N SER A 58 9.44 -12.67 -11.10
CA SER A 58 10.88 -12.85 -11.29
C SER A 58 11.68 -12.03 -10.27
N LEU A 59 11.31 -10.77 -10.05
CA LEU A 59 11.98 -9.89 -9.10
C LEU A 59 11.78 -10.31 -7.64
N MET A 60 10.61 -10.85 -7.29
CA MET A 60 10.39 -11.44 -5.97
C MET A 60 11.25 -12.69 -5.73
N THR A 61 11.49 -13.49 -6.77
CA THR A 61 12.31 -14.70 -6.69
C THR A 61 13.80 -14.38 -6.56
N LEU A 62 14.25 -13.29 -7.18
CA LEU A 62 15.61 -12.76 -7.04
C LEU A 62 15.93 -12.34 -5.60
N ASN A 63 14.90 -12.02 -4.79
CA ASN A 63 15.03 -11.58 -3.40
C ASN A 63 16.03 -10.41 -3.24
N GLY A 64 16.03 -9.50 -4.21
CA GLY A 64 16.89 -8.32 -4.26
C GLY A 64 16.21 -7.06 -3.74
N VAL A 65 16.61 -5.91 -4.28
CA VAL A 65 16.14 -4.57 -3.91
C VAL A 65 14.62 -4.46 -4.07
N TYR A 66 14.06 -5.01 -5.13
CA TYR A 66 12.62 -5.02 -5.33
C TYR A 66 11.88 -5.70 -4.18
N ALA A 67 12.31 -6.92 -3.81
CA ALA A 67 11.65 -7.72 -2.78
C ALA A 67 11.72 -7.02 -1.40
N GLU A 68 12.85 -6.39 -1.08
CA GLU A 68 13.02 -5.57 0.12
C GLU A 68 12.01 -4.41 0.17
N LEU A 69 11.84 -3.68 -0.94
CA LEU A 69 10.88 -2.58 -1.04
C LEU A 69 9.43 -3.07 -0.85
N VAL A 70 9.08 -4.21 -1.46
CA VAL A 70 7.75 -4.82 -1.32
C VAL A 70 7.47 -5.20 0.13
N GLN A 71 8.42 -5.88 0.79
CA GLN A 71 8.29 -6.27 2.20
C GLN A 71 8.15 -5.06 3.12
N PHE A 72 8.93 -4.01 2.89
CA PHE A 72 8.84 -2.76 3.63
C PHE A 72 7.48 -2.06 3.47
N GLN A 73 6.90 -2.11 2.27
CA GLN A 73 5.59 -1.53 2.02
C GLN A 73 4.46 -2.33 2.69
N GLN A 74 4.53 -3.66 2.66
CA GLN A 74 3.58 -4.53 3.33
C GLN A 74 3.62 -4.38 4.86
N SER A 75 4.81 -4.20 5.45
CA SER A 75 4.95 -3.99 6.89
C SER A 75 4.35 -2.65 7.32
N LYS A 76 4.58 -1.58 6.55
CA LYS A 76 3.95 -0.27 6.80
C LYS A 76 2.43 -0.33 6.77
N PHE A 77 1.86 -1.11 5.84
CA PHE A 77 0.41 -1.28 5.75
C PHE A 77 -0.16 -1.93 7.01
N HIS A 78 0.51 -2.95 7.56
CA HIS A 78 0.14 -3.56 8.84
C HIS A 78 0.23 -2.59 10.02
N SER A 79 1.30 -1.78 10.09
CA SER A 79 1.47 -0.81 11.18
C SER A 79 0.35 0.23 11.22
N SER A 80 -0.18 0.66 10.07
CA SER A 80 -1.34 1.57 10.02
C SER A 80 -2.64 0.96 10.52
N VAL A 81 -2.80 -0.37 10.44
CA VAL A 81 -4.00 -1.08 10.93
C VAL A 81 -3.96 -1.23 12.46
N GLU A 82 -2.80 -1.53 13.04
CA GLU A 82 -2.63 -1.61 14.51
C GLU A 82 -2.86 -0.26 15.21
N ASN A 83 -2.40 0.83 14.59
CA ASN A 83 -2.62 2.18 15.12
C ASN A 83 -4.09 2.63 15.13
N HIS A 84 -4.97 2.03 14.32
CA HIS A 84 -6.41 2.30 14.33
C HIS A 84 -7.14 1.50 15.42
N GLN A 85 -6.70 0.27 15.72
CA GLN A 85 -7.31 -0.55 16.77
C GLN A 85 -7.06 0.00 18.18
N GLU A 86 -5.88 0.56 18.46
CA GLU A 86 -5.61 1.21 19.75
C GLU A 86 -6.43 2.50 19.97
N LYS A 87 -6.77 3.23 18.89
CA LYS A 87 -7.56 4.46 18.99
C LYS A 87 -9.04 4.18 19.24
N GLU A 88 -9.59 3.12 18.64
CA GLU A 88 -10.96 2.68 18.94
C GLU A 88 -11.07 2.15 20.38
N ASN A 89 -10.08 1.38 20.84
CA ASN A 89 -10.13 0.80 22.19
C ASN A 89 -9.99 1.87 23.30
N ARG A 90 -9.20 2.93 23.10
CA ARG A 90 -9.14 4.07 24.05
C ARG A 90 -10.44 4.89 24.09
N ASN A 91 -11.17 4.99 22.98
CA ASN A 91 -12.42 5.74 22.95
C ASN A 91 -13.56 5.03 23.71
N VAL A 92 -13.60 3.69 23.70
CA VAL A 92 -14.64 2.92 24.42
C VAL A 92 -14.41 2.93 25.94
N ILE A 93 -13.16 2.91 26.40
CA ILE A 93 -12.84 2.93 27.84
C ILE A 93 -13.20 4.28 28.48
N ASN A 94 -13.02 5.39 27.75
CA ASN A 94 -13.22 6.72 28.30
C ASN A 94 -14.70 7.08 28.54
N ASP A 95 -15.64 6.40 27.87
CA ASP A 95 -17.08 6.66 28.00
C ASP A 95 -17.67 5.99 29.26
N TYR A 96 -17.09 4.87 29.72
CA TYR A 96 -17.54 4.17 30.94
C TYR A 96 -17.02 4.80 32.23
N ASP A 97 -15.83 5.41 32.22
CA ASP A 97 -15.26 6.08 33.39
C ASP A 97 -16.02 7.36 33.76
N GLN A 98 -16.69 8.01 32.80
CA GLN A 98 -17.48 9.21 33.06
C GLN A 98 -18.80 8.92 33.82
N TYR A 99 -19.32 7.70 33.74
CA TYR A 99 -20.54 7.28 34.46
C TYR A 99 -20.29 6.77 35.89
N ARG A 100 -19.03 6.62 36.32
CA ARG A 100 -18.66 6.15 37.67
C ARG A 100 -18.44 7.26 38.69
N MET A 101 -18.51 8.53 38.31
CA MET A 101 -18.30 9.67 39.22
C MET A 101 -19.55 10.18 39.96
N PHE A 102 -20.74 9.58 39.73
CA PHE A 102 -22.01 10.08 40.28
C PHE A 102 -22.85 9.04 41.05
N ASN A 103 -22.26 7.98 41.59
CA ASN A 103 -22.95 7.09 42.55
C ASN A 103 -22.17 6.97 43.86
#